data_AF-A0ABD3RR12-F1
#
_entry.id   AF-A0ABD3RR12-F1
#
_cell.length_a   1.000
_cell.length_b   1.000
_cell.length_c   1.000
_cell.angle_alpha   90.00
_cell.angle_beta   90.00
_cell.angle_gamma   90.00
#
_symmetry.space_group_name_H-M   'P 1'
#
loop_
_entity.id
_entity.type
_entity.pdbx_description
1 polymer ?
#
loop_
_entity_poly.entity_id
_entity_poly.type
_entity_poly.pdbx_seq_one_letter_code
_entity_poly.pdbx_strand_id
1 'polypeptide(L)'
;MSSTSFGELVLVVGDHHIPMRAQSIPSQFRKMLVPGKVQRVLCTGNIGCYEEYDRLRTLVGGNSSNVHCVVGRYDFAYPTSSAFSSSSPPPPPLPPSSAKMMHMPSFPETKVVQLGNFRVGIIGGHQVVPWGDMFALSMVRRRLGVDVLISGNRRKEGIVEYEGGHYLFPGSITGAYDACTPNVNPSFILLAVQGSKIVCYVYELRNGEVDVSKTEFTKE
;
A
#
# COMPACT_ATOMS: atom_id res chain seq x y z
N MET A 1 22.73 8.06 27.12
CA MET A 1 23.38 7.67 25.85
C MET A 1 22.28 7.50 24.81
N SER A 2 22.07 8.49 23.94
CA SER A 2 21.07 8.40 22.88
C SER A 2 21.52 7.32 21.90
N SER A 3 20.80 6.21 21.82
CA SER A 3 20.96 5.29 20.71
C SER A 3 20.66 6.08 19.43
N THR A 4 21.68 6.32 18.63
CA THR A 4 21.49 6.82 17.27
C THR A 4 20.75 5.72 16.52
N SER A 5 19.42 5.78 16.56
CA SER A 5 18.57 4.82 15.84
C SER A 5 18.96 4.89 14.38
N PHE A 6 19.47 3.78 13.84
CA PHE A 6 19.56 3.61 12.40
C PHE A 6 18.17 3.91 11.84
N GLY A 7 18.12 4.77 10.81
CA GLY A 7 16.86 5.14 10.19
C GLY A 7 16.14 3.91 9.65
N GLU A 8 14.82 3.93 9.69
CA GLU A 8 13.98 2.86 9.20
C GLU A 8 13.56 3.12 7.75
N LEU A 9 13.78 2.15 6.87
CA LEU A 9 13.34 2.15 5.48
C LEU A 9 12.00 1.42 5.34
N VAL A 10 10.98 2.14 4.90
CA VAL A 10 9.60 1.65 4.75
C VAL A 10 9.18 1.75 3.29
N LEU A 11 8.66 0.65 2.74
CA LEU A 11 8.08 0.61 1.41
C LEU A 11 6.59 0.96 1.48
N VAL A 12 6.14 1.91 0.66
CA VAL A 12 4.73 2.25 0.51
C VAL A 12 4.31 1.93 -0.92
N VAL A 13 3.36 1.00 -1.06
CA VAL A 13 2.93 0.41 -2.33
C VAL A 13 1.43 0.17 -2.36
N GLY A 14 0.88 -0.13 -3.53
CA GLY A 14 -0.55 -0.39 -3.68
C GLY A 14 -0.91 -0.72 -5.11
N ASP A 15 -2.17 -1.07 -5.31
CA ASP A 15 -2.80 -1.16 -6.62
C ASP A 15 -2.00 -2.06 -7.59
N HIS A 16 -1.63 -3.26 -7.12
CA HIS A 16 -0.88 -4.24 -7.89
C HIS A 16 -1.75 -4.86 -8.99
N HIS A 17 -2.98 -5.24 -8.63
CA HIS A 17 -3.95 -5.90 -9.52
C HIS A 17 -3.39 -7.13 -10.26
N ILE A 18 -2.50 -7.89 -9.61
CA ILE A 18 -1.93 -9.11 -10.18
C ILE A 18 -2.82 -10.29 -9.75
N PRO A 19 -3.23 -11.19 -10.65
CA PRO A 19 -2.92 -11.26 -12.09
C PRO A 19 -3.96 -10.57 -13.00
N MET A 20 -5.04 -10.01 -12.43
CA MET A 20 -6.24 -9.63 -13.19
C MET A 20 -6.03 -8.48 -14.19
N ARG A 21 -5.19 -7.50 -13.87
CA ARG A 21 -4.93 -6.31 -14.72
C ARG A 21 -3.46 -6.13 -15.07
N ALA A 22 -2.57 -6.81 -14.35
CA ALA A 22 -1.14 -6.79 -14.59
C ALA A 22 -0.57 -8.19 -14.42
N GLN A 23 0.42 -8.53 -15.25
CA GLN A 23 1.08 -9.84 -15.17
C GLN A 23 2.14 -9.87 -14.06
N SER A 24 2.88 -8.77 -13.86
CA SER A 24 3.93 -8.68 -12.84
C SER A 24 4.35 -7.22 -12.59
N ILE A 25 5.05 -6.98 -11.48
CA ILE A 25 5.77 -5.72 -11.23
C ILE A 25 6.85 -5.52 -12.31
N PRO A 26 7.02 -4.30 -12.87
CA PRO A 26 8.07 -3.98 -13.83
C PRO A 26 9.46 -4.44 -13.39
N SER A 27 10.25 -4.91 -14.35
CA SER A 27 11.56 -5.52 -14.07
C SER A 27 12.53 -4.56 -13.37
N GLN A 28 12.45 -3.27 -13.69
CA GLN A 28 13.23 -2.19 -13.09
C GLN A 28 12.98 -2.12 -11.58
N PHE A 29 11.71 -2.11 -11.16
CA PHE A 29 11.34 -2.08 -9.76
C PHE A 29 11.68 -3.38 -9.03
N ARG A 30 11.50 -4.53 -9.68
CA ARG A 30 11.89 -5.83 -9.09
C ARG A 30 13.37 -5.90 -8.74
N LYS A 31 14.25 -5.27 -9.51
CA LYS A 31 15.69 -5.18 -9.23
C LYS A 31 16.01 -4.26 -8.05
N MET A 32 15.14 -3.29 -7.76
CA MET A 32 15.31 -2.34 -6.66
C MET A 32 14.75 -2.89 -5.34
N LEU A 33 13.62 -3.60 -5.41
CA LEU A 33 12.92 -4.21 -4.27
C LEU A 33 13.54 -5.57 -3.93
N VAL A 34 14.72 -5.52 -3.33
CA VAL A 34 15.47 -6.71 -2.87
C VAL A 34 15.14 -7.02 -1.41
N PRO A 35 14.93 -8.30 -1.04
CA PRO A 35 14.70 -8.71 0.34
C PRO A 35 15.78 -8.23 1.33
N GLY A 36 15.35 -7.91 2.55
CA GLY A 36 16.23 -7.54 3.66
C GLY A 36 16.70 -6.09 3.67
N LYS A 37 16.40 -5.30 2.63
CA LYS A 37 16.68 -3.85 2.62
C LYS A 37 15.60 -3.02 3.31
N VAL A 38 14.34 -3.42 3.15
CA VAL A 38 13.16 -2.72 3.69
C VAL A 38 12.75 -3.39 4.99
N GLN A 39 12.45 -2.60 6.02
CA GLN A 39 12.05 -3.11 7.34
C GLN A 39 10.53 -3.28 7.46
N ARG A 40 9.73 -2.43 6.79
CA ARG A 40 8.26 -2.51 6.78
C ARG A 40 7.65 -2.20 5.42
N VAL A 41 6.49 -2.79 5.15
CA VAL A 41 5.68 -2.54 3.96
C VAL A 41 4.32 -1.98 4.39
N LEU A 42 3.92 -0.83 3.84
CA LEU A 42 2.59 -0.25 3.98
C LEU A 42 1.90 -0.38 2.62
N CYS A 43 0.80 -1.14 2.56
CA CYS A 43 0.09 -1.43 1.33
C CYS A 43 -1.34 -0.89 1.34
N THR A 44 -1.70 -0.10 0.32
CA THR A 44 -3.06 0.46 0.16
C THR A 44 -4.07 -0.52 -0.43
N GLY A 45 -3.70 -1.80 -0.56
CA GLY A 45 -4.56 -2.87 -1.05
C GLY A 45 -4.48 -3.07 -2.57
N ASN A 46 -5.49 -3.76 -3.11
CA ASN A 46 -5.57 -4.22 -4.49
C ASN A 46 -4.36 -5.08 -4.88
N ILE A 47 -3.97 -6.01 -4.00
CA ILE A 47 -2.80 -6.89 -4.21
C ILE A 47 -3.14 -7.95 -5.28
N GLY A 48 -4.35 -8.52 -5.17
CA GLY A 48 -4.93 -9.42 -6.16
C GLY A 48 -4.71 -10.92 -5.90
N CYS A 49 -3.53 -11.37 -5.48
CA CYS A 49 -3.29 -12.78 -5.13
C CYS A 49 -2.38 -12.99 -3.92
N TYR A 50 -2.42 -14.21 -3.36
CA TYR A 50 -1.60 -14.60 -2.21
C TYR A 50 -0.12 -14.61 -2.54
N GLU A 51 0.27 -15.04 -3.74
CA GLU A 51 1.67 -15.08 -4.17
C GLU A 51 2.31 -13.70 -4.15
N GLU A 52 1.56 -12.66 -4.53
CA GLU A 52 2.06 -11.28 -4.48
C GLU A 52 2.13 -10.76 -3.04
N TYR A 53 1.17 -11.12 -2.18
CA TYR A 53 1.27 -10.83 -0.75
C TYR A 53 2.50 -11.51 -0.12
N ASP A 54 2.75 -12.77 -0.47
CA ASP A 54 3.89 -13.53 0.02
C ASP A 54 5.23 -12.96 -0.47
N ARG A 55 5.24 -12.41 -1.69
CA ARG A 55 6.37 -11.63 -2.21
C ARG A 55 6.64 -10.40 -1.34
N LEU A 56 5.62 -9.62 -0.95
CA LEU A 56 5.78 -8.48 -0.04
C LEU A 56 6.30 -8.90 1.34
N ARG A 57 5.79 -10.02 1.87
CA ARG A 57 6.29 -10.63 3.12
C ARG A 57 7.76 -11.00 3.04
N THR A 58 8.19 -11.57 1.91
CA THR A 58 9.59 -11.92 1.67
C THR A 58 10.50 -10.69 1.67
N LEU A 59 10.02 -9.53 1.18
CA LEU A 59 10.82 -8.29 1.18
C LEU A 59 11.28 -7.86 2.58
N VAL A 60 10.44 -8.12 3.60
CA VAL A 60 10.69 -7.79 5.01
C VAL A 60 11.17 -8.98 5.84
N GLY A 61 11.90 -9.91 5.22
CA GLY A 61 12.51 -11.05 5.90
C GLY A 61 11.52 -12.16 6.27
N GLY A 62 10.37 -12.24 5.61
CA GLY A 62 9.36 -13.27 5.86
C GLY A 62 8.42 -12.94 7.02
N ASN A 63 8.61 -11.82 7.72
CA ASN A 63 7.82 -11.45 8.88
C ASN A 63 6.53 -10.71 8.49
N SER A 64 5.40 -11.41 8.60
CA SER A 64 4.06 -10.85 8.34
C SER A 64 3.71 -9.65 9.24
N SER A 65 4.28 -9.52 10.44
CA SER A 65 3.95 -8.39 11.32
C SER A 65 4.46 -7.06 10.78
N ASN A 66 5.43 -7.09 9.87
CA ASN A 66 6.02 -5.92 9.21
C ASN A 66 5.34 -5.57 7.89
N VAL A 67 4.33 -6.35 7.49
CA VAL A 67 3.48 -6.05 6.32
C VAL A 67 2.14 -5.53 6.83
N HIS A 68 1.83 -4.29 6.45
CA HIS A 68 0.64 -3.58 6.87
C HIS A 68 -0.22 -3.28 5.65
N CYS A 69 -1.14 -4.18 5.33
CA CYS A 69 -2.09 -4.01 4.24
C CYS A 69 -3.46 -3.55 4.76
N VAL A 70 -4.18 -2.82 3.93
CA VAL A 70 -5.61 -2.58 4.06
C VAL A 70 -6.36 -3.18 2.88
N VAL A 71 -7.66 -3.37 3.02
CA VAL A 71 -8.51 -3.88 1.94
C VAL A 71 -8.61 -2.83 0.82
N GLY A 72 -8.27 -3.25 -0.39
CA GLY A 72 -8.54 -2.51 -1.62
C GLY A 72 -9.96 -2.78 -2.14
N ARG A 73 -10.43 -1.94 -3.06
CA ARG A 73 -11.78 -2.07 -3.63
C ARG A 73 -12.02 -3.42 -4.32
N TYR A 74 -10.95 -4.02 -4.83
CA TYR A 74 -10.98 -5.26 -5.61
C TYR A 74 -10.35 -6.44 -4.88
N ASP A 75 -9.98 -6.27 -3.61
CA ASP A 75 -9.58 -7.38 -2.75
C ASP A 75 -10.85 -8.08 -2.24
N PHE A 76 -11.49 -8.84 -3.12
CA PHE A 76 -12.62 -9.67 -2.73
C PHE A 76 -12.11 -10.83 -1.89
N ALA A 77 -12.40 -10.81 -0.59
CA ALA A 77 -12.24 -11.99 0.24
C ALA A 77 -13.15 -13.08 -0.30
N TYR A 78 -12.58 -14.18 -0.79
CA TYR A 78 -13.35 -15.41 -0.88
C TYR A 78 -13.72 -15.78 0.55
N PRO A 79 -15.01 -15.95 0.90
CA PRO A 79 -15.39 -16.27 2.25
C PRO A 79 -14.61 -17.51 2.68
N THR A 80 -13.74 -17.34 3.67
CA THR A 80 -13.20 -18.48 4.40
C THR A 80 -14.39 -19.22 4.99
N SER A 81 -14.30 -20.55 5.02
CA SER A 81 -15.37 -21.50 5.36
C SER A 81 -16.11 -21.21 6.68
N SER A 82 -15.64 -20.29 7.51
CA SER A 82 -16.26 -19.87 8.77
C SER A 82 -17.41 -18.85 8.62
N ALA A 83 -17.66 -18.29 7.45
CA ALA A 83 -18.75 -17.31 7.24
C ALA A 83 -20.09 -17.91 6.77
N PHE A 84 -20.14 -19.22 6.50
CA PHE A 84 -21.40 -19.87 6.12
C PHE A 84 -22.21 -20.24 7.37
N SER A 85 -23.30 -19.51 7.61
CA SER A 85 -24.38 -20.01 8.47
C SER A 85 -24.96 -21.27 7.84
N SER A 86 -25.41 -22.22 8.67
CA SER A 86 -26.02 -23.51 8.27
C SER A 86 -27.25 -23.39 7.35
N SER A 87 -27.71 -22.18 7.05
CA SER A 87 -28.88 -21.87 6.24
C SER A 87 -28.58 -21.45 4.79
N SER A 88 -27.31 -21.27 4.42
CA SER A 88 -26.93 -20.84 3.05
C SER A 88 -26.52 -22.04 2.18
N PRO A 89 -26.91 -22.10 0.90
CA PRO A 89 -26.48 -23.18 0.00
C PRO A 89 -24.95 -23.17 -0.14
N PRO A 90 -24.31 -24.36 -0.23
CA PRO A 90 -22.87 -24.45 -0.35
C PRO A 90 -22.40 -23.79 -1.67
N PRO A 91 -21.26 -23.08 -1.66
CA PRO A 91 -20.72 -22.51 -2.88
C PRO A 91 -20.35 -23.64 -3.88
N PRO A 92 -20.41 -23.37 -5.19
CA PRO A 92 -19.98 -24.34 -6.19
C PRO A 92 -18.51 -24.76 -5.95
N PRO A 93 -18.16 -26.03 -6.22
CA PRO A 93 -16.80 -26.52 -6.02
C PRO A 93 -15.82 -25.71 -6.88
N LEU A 94 -14.88 -25.05 -6.22
CA LEU A 94 -13.84 -24.27 -6.90
C LEU A 94 -12.82 -25.21 -7.58
N PRO A 95 -12.23 -24.80 -8.71
CA PRO A 95 -11.23 -25.60 -9.43
C PRO A 95 -9.97 -25.82 -8.57
N PRO A 96 -9.25 -26.95 -8.73
CA PRO A 96 -8.13 -27.36 -7.85
C PRO A 96 -6.95 -26.37 -7.75
N SER A 97 -6.84 -25.38 -8.64
CA SER A 97 -5.91 -24.25 -8.51
C SER A 97 -6.26 -23.27 -7.37
N SER A 98 -7.42 -23.42 -6.73
CA SER A 98 -7.94 -22.53 -5.69
C SER A 98 -7.45 -22.84 -4.27
N ALA A 99 -6.73 -23.95 -4.05
CA ALA A 99 -6.24 -24.32 -2.70
C ALA A 99 -5.23 -23.30 -2.13
N LYS A 100 -4.44 -22.63 -3.00
CA LYS A 100 -3.57 -21.50 -2.59
C LYS A 100 -4.34 -20.20 -2.37
N MET A 101 -5.50 -20.07 -3.01
CA MET A 101 -6.41 -18.93 -2.86
C MET A 101 -7.10 -18.93 -1.47
N MET A 102 -7.08 -20.05 -0.74
CA MET A 102 -7.66 -20.20 0.60
C MET A 102 -6.85 -19.57 1.75
N HIS A 103 -5.68 -18.97 1.49
CA HIS A 103 -4.79 -18.44 2.56
C HIS A 103 -4.54 -16.92 2.49
N MET A 104 -5.36 -16.16 1.75
CA MET A 104 -5.23 -14.70 1.80
C MET A 104 -5.60 -14.19 3.21
N PRO A 105 -4.71 -13.44 3.89
CA PRO A 105 -5.07 -12.84 5.16
C PRO A 105 -6.19 -11.82 4.99
N SER A 106 -7.12 -11.80 5.95
CA SER A 106 -8.14 -10.76 6.01
C SER A 106 -7.49 -9.42 6.33
N PHE A 107 -7.70 -8.42 5.46
CA PHE A 107 -7.17 -7.08 5.65
C PHE A 107 -8.21 -6.15 6.30
N PRO A 108 -7.80 -5.30 7.25
CA PRO A 108 -8.70 -4.29 7.80
C PRO A 108 -9.01 -3.20 6.76
N GLU A 109 -10.11 -2.48 6.97
CA GLU A 109 -10.47 -1.35 6.10
C GLU A 109 -9.52 -0.16 6.24
N THR A 110 -9.05 0.08 7.47
CA THR A 110 -8.12 1.15 7.81
C THR A 110 -7.07 0.61 8.77
N LYS A 111 -5.83 1.10 8.69
CA LYS A 111 -4.78 0.71 9.63
C LYS A 111 -3.95 1.93 10.03
N VAL A 112 -3.61 2.03 11.32
CA VAL A 112 -2.71 3.05 11.84
C VAL A 112 -1.43 2.38 12.34
N VAL A 113 -0.29 2.95 11.96
CA VAL A 113 1.05 2.42 12.24
C VAL A 113 1.92 3.57 12.76
N GLN A 114 2.76 3.30 13.75
CA GLN A 114 3.75 4.26 14.24
C GLN A 114 5.05 4.11 13.44
N LEU A 115 5.52 5.17 12.79
CA LEU A 115 6.83 5.28 12.14
C LEU A 115 7.64 6.39 12.81
N GLY A 116 8.69 6.05 13.58
CA GLY A 116 9.40 7.06 14.39
C GLY A 116 8.43 7.82 15.30
N ASN A 117 8.40 9.15 15.21
CA ASN A 117 7.48 10.02 15.96
C ASN A 117 6.16 10.32 15.22
N PHE A 118 5.95 9.70 14.05
CA PHE A 118 4.77 9.90 13.21
C PHE A 118 3.75 8.79 13.39
N ARG A 119 2.49 9.18 13.56
CA ARG A 119 1.34 8.30 13.34
C ARG A 119 0.98 8.32 11.87
N VAL A 120 0.98 7.16 11.24
CA VAL A 120 0.71 7.00 9.81
C VAL A 120 -0.55 6.16 9.62
N GLY A 121 -1.58 6.76 9.02
CA GLY A 121 -2.80 6.07 8.62
C GLY A 121 -2.68 5.50 7.20
N ILE A 122 -3.29 4.35 6.96
CA ILE A 122 -3.34 3.67 5.66
C ILE A 122 -4.80 3.42 5.33
N ILE A 123 -5.22 3.79 4.13
CA ILE A 123 -6.55 3.53 3.57
C ILE A 123 -6.46 3.16 2.09
N GLY A 124 -7.46 2.40 1.61
CA GLY A 124 -7.57 2.06 0.19
C GLY A 124 -8.03 3.22 -0.70
N GLY A 125 -8.57 4.30 -0.11
CA GLY A 125 -9.02 5.50 -0.81
C GLY A 125 -10.40 5.39 -1.46
N HIS A 126 -10.86 4.18 -1.79
CA HIS A 126 -12.20 3.96 -2.35
C HIS A 126 -13.34 4.34 -1.39
N GLN A 127 -13.06 4.40 -0.09
CA GLN A 127 -14.00 4.78 0.97
C GLN A 127 -14.30 6.30 1.00
N VAL A 128 -13.47 7.12 0.37
CA VAL A 128 -13.54 8.59 0.49
C VAL A 128 -14.19 9.19 -0.75
N VAL A 129 -15.32 9.88 -0.58
CA VAL A 129 -16.07 10.49 -1.70
C VAL A 129 -16.14 12.00 -1.49
N PRO A 130 -15.76 12.82 -2.48
CA PRO A 130 -15.21 12.44 -3.80
C PRO A 130 -13.81 11.82 -3.73
N TRP A 131 -13.49 10.90 -4.65
CA TRP A 131 -12.17 10.23 -4.66
C TRP A 131 -11.04 11.23 -4.89
N GLY A 132 -10.04 11.19 -4.03
CA GLY A 132 -8.86 12.06 -4.10
C GLY A 132 -9.11 13.50 -3.65
N ASP A 133 -10.31 13.85 -3.20
CA ASP A 133 -10.62 15.17 -2.66
C ASP A 133 -9.86 15.41 -1.36
N MET A 134 -9.16 16.56 -1.29
CA MET A 134 -8.25 16.82 -0.18
C MET A 134 -8.95 17.22 1.10
N PHE A 135 -10.11 17.87 0.99
CA PHE A 135 -10.94 18.18 2.13
C PHE A 135 -11.52 16.92 2.76
N ALA A 136 -12.08 16.02 1.96
CA ALA A 136 -12.59 14.73 2.43
C ALA A 136 -11.48 13.87 3.06
N LEU A 137 -10.29 13.82 2.44
CA LEU A 137 -9.12 13.12 2.99
C LEU A 137 -8.62 13.77 4.30
N SER A 138 -8.70 15.10 4.44
CA SER A 138 -8.29 15.78 5.67
C SER A 138 -9.22 15.45 6.84
N MET A 139 -10.52 15.24 6.59
CA MET A 139 -11.45 14.74 7.59
C MET A 139 -11.11 13.32 8.04
N VAL A 140 -10.75 12.43 7.12
CA VAL A 140 -10.31 11.06 7.47
C VAL A 140 -9.02 11.09 8.28
N ARG A 141 -8.03 11.89 7.88
CA ARG A 141 -6.77 12.07 8.63
C ARG A 141 -7.03 12.51 10.06
N ARG A 142 -7.88 13.53 10.24
CA ARG A 142 -8.28 14.04 11.57
C ARG A 142 -9.05 13.00 12.37
N ARG A 143 -9.99 12.29 11.75
CA ARG A 143 -10.76 11.20 12.39
C ARG A 143 -9.84 10.11 12.93
N LEU A 144 -8.82 9.73 12.17
CA LEU A 144 -7.83 8.73 12.60
C LEU A 144 -6.77 9.29 13.57
N GLY A 145 -6.68 10.62 13.71
CA GLY A 145 -5.69 11.28 14.56
C GLY A 145 -4.25 11.00 14.12
N VAL A 146 -4.00 11.02 12.80
CA VAL A 146 -2.69 10.69 12.20
C VAL A 146 -1.99 11.92 11.64
N ASP A 147 -0.66 11.91 11.68
CA ASP A 147 0.18 12.98 11.12
C ASP A 147 0.26 12.86 9.60
N VAL A 148 0.40 11.61 9.13
CA VAL A 148 0.54 11.25 7.72
C VAL A 148 -0.59 10.31 7.31
N LEU A 149 -1.26 10.58 6.20
CA LEU A 149 -2.27 9.69 5.63
C LEU A 149 -1.80 9.14 4.28
N ILE A 150 -1.66 7.82 4.18
CA ILE A 150 -1.40 7.11 2.94
C ILE A 150 -2.73 6.65 2.36
N SER A 151 -3.00 7.03 1.11
CA SER A 151 -4.22 6.64 0.41
C SER A 151 -3.89 6.06 -0.96
N GLY A 152 -4.54 4.95 -1.30
CA GLY A 152 -4.60 4.45 -2.68
C GLY A 152 -5.58 5.26 -3.55
N ASN A 153 -5.81 4.76 -4.76
CA ASN A 153 -6.90 5.18 -5.65
C ASN A 153 -6.96 6.69 -5.97
N ARG A 154 -5.80 7.34 -6.19
CA ARG A 154 -5.70 8.72 -6.67
C ARG A 154 -5.09 8.76 -8.07
N ARG A 155 -5.55 9.71 -8.91
CA ARG A 155 -5.06 9.94 -10.28
C ARG A 155 -3.60 10.38 -10.40
N LYS A 156 -2.99 10.89 -9.33
CA LYS A 156 -1.62 11.41 -9.31
C LYS A 156 -0.91 10.97 -8.02
N GLU A 157 0.17 10.25 -8.18
CA GLU A 157 1.12 9.81 -7.16
C GLU A 157 1.93 10.98 -6.60
N GLY A 158 2.53 10.76 -5.44
CA GLY A 158 3.42 11.71 -4.79
C GLY A 158 2.92 12.16 -3.41
N ILE A 159 3.39 13.32 -2.99
CA ILE A 159 3.23 13.84 -1.64
C ILE A 159 2.54 15.20 -1.72
N VAL A 160 1.52 15.38 -0.91
CA VAL A 160 0.78 16.64 -0.81
C VAL A 160 0.74 17.06 0.65
N GLU A 161 0.99 18.34 0.90
CA GLU A 161 0.74 18.95 2.20
C GLU A 161 -0.60 19.71 2.15
N TYR A 162 -1.46 19.47 3.12
CA TYR A 162 -2.77 20.12 3.19
C TYR A 162 -3.24 20.25 4.65
N GLU A 163 -3.58 21.48 5.06
CA GLU A 163 -4.03 21.81 6.42
C GLU A 163 -3.09 21.26 7.52
N GLY A 164 -1.77 21.44 7.35
CA GLY A 164 -0.75 20.99 8.30
C GLY A 164 -0.64 19.47 8.44
N GLY A 165 -1.01 18.74 7.39
CA GLY A 165 -0.86 17.28 7.32
C GLY A 165 -0.22 16.84 6.02
N HIS A 166 0.42 15.67 6.05
CA HIS A 166 1.04 15.07 4.87
C HIS A 166 0.19 13.92 4.34
N TYR A 167 0.02 13.89 3.03
CA TYR A 167 -0.74 12.87 2.32
C TYR A 167 0.15 12.22 1.27
N LEU A 168 0.23 10.89 1.31
CA LEU A 168 1.10 10.10 0.45
C LEU A 168 0.23 9.24 -0.46
N PHE A 169 0.55 9.27 -1.76
CA PHE A 169 -0.15 8.51 -2.78
C PHE A 169 0.89 7.67 -3.53
N PRO A 170 1.05 6.37 -3.21
CA PRO A 170 2.06 5.54 -3.87
C PRO A 170 1.76 5.26 -5.34
N GLY A 171 0.52 5.46 -5.78
CA GLY A 171 0.04 5.07 -7.11
C GLY A 171 -0.03 3.54 -7.26
N SER A 172 0.06 3.08 -8.51
CA SER A 172 0.03 1.65 -8.84
C SER A 172 1.43 1.14 -9.13
N ILE A 173 1.91 0.16 -8.35
CA ILE A 173 3.25 -0.44 -8.56
C ILE A 173 3.40 -1.14 -9.91
N THR A 174 2.28 -1.52 -10.55
CA THR A 174 2.26 -2.18 -11.85
C THR A 174 1.86 -1.26 -12.99
N GLY A 175 1.34 -0.06 -12.71
CA GLY A 175 0.69 0.78 -13.72
C GLY A 175 -0.59 0.14 -14.28
N ALA A 176 -1.27 -0.69 -13.48
CA ALA A 176 -2.49 -1.35 -13.90
C ALA A 176 -3.57 -0.33 -14.30
N TYR A 177 -4.32 -0.65 -15.36
CA TYR A 177 -5.40 0.21 -15.84
C TYR A 177 -6.42 0.50 -14.73
N ASP A 178 -6.81 1.77 -14.64
CA ASP A 178 -7.91 2.25 -13.81
C ASP A 178 -8.91 3.05 -14.65
N ALA A 179 -10.20 2.84 -14.40
CA ALA A 179 -11.27 3.47 -15.18
C ALA A 179 -11.31 4.99 -15.05
N CYS A 180 -10.78 5.54 -13.95
CA CYS A 180 -10.79 6.97 -13.69
C CYS A 180 -9.51 7.67 -14.11
N THR A 181 -8.44 6.93 -14.43
CA THR A 181 -7.13 7.48 -14.78
C THR A 181 -6.53 6.71 -15.95
N PRO A 182 -6.69 7.20 -17.20
CA PRO A 182 -6.01 6.59 -18.33
C PRO A 182 -4.50 6.82 -18.23
N ASN A 183 -3.71 5.82 -18.63
CA ASN A 183 -2.24 5.89 -18.70
C ASN A 183 -1.55 6.14 -17.34
N VAL A 184 -1.73 5.20 -16.41
CA VAL A 184 -1.03 5.21 -15.12
C VAL A 184 0.40 4.69 -15.31
N ASN A 185 1.39 5.51 -14.96
CA ASN A 185 2.77 5.04 -14.89
C ASN A 185 2.96 4.19 -13.63
N PRO A 186 3.72 3.08 -13.71
CA PRO A 186 4.05 2.31 -12.52
C PRO A 186 4.81 3.17 -11.50
N SER A 187 4.40 3.15 -10.23
CA SER A 187 5.02 3.96 -9.19
C SER A 187 4.98 3.33 -7.79
N PHE A 188 5.89 3.76 -6.92
CA PHE A 188 5.84 3.47 -5.48
C PHE A 188 6.64 4.50 -4.68
N ILE A 189 6.56 4.44 -3.35
CA ILE A 189 7.29 5.36 -2.46
C ILE A 189 8.18 4.56 -1.50
N LEU A 190 9.41 5.03 -1.29
CA LEU A 190 10.25 4.63 -0.15
C LEU A 190 10.33 5.76 0.86
N LEU A 191 10.14 5.44 2.13
CA LEU A 191 10.30 6.36 3.25
C LEU A 191 11.55 5.98 4.02
N ALA A 192 12.47 6.91 4.21
CA ALA A 192 13.53 6.82 5.19
C ALA A 192 13.12 7.64 6.43
N VAL A 193 12.82 6.95 7.52
CA VAL A 193 12.30 7.51 8.76
C VAL A 193 13.42 7.58 9.78
N GLN A 194 13.65 8.76 10.35
CA GLN A 194 14.66 8.98 11.38
C GLN A 194 14.10 9.89 12.48
N GLY A 195 13.59 9.29 13.55
CA GLY A 195 12.99 10.03 14.66
C GLY A 195 11.79 10.86 14.22
N SER A 196 11.94 12.19 14.22
CA SER A 196 10.93 13.16 13.76
C SER A 196 11.10 13.61 12.31
N LYS A 197 12.02 13.03 11.53
CA LYS A 197 12.21 13.34 10.11
C LYS A 197 11.81 12.16 9.22
N ILE A 198 11.06 12.42 8.14
CA ILE A 198 10.80 11.47 7.06
C ILE A 198 11.33 12.05 5.76
N VAL A 199 12.13 11.26 5.05
CA VAL A 199 12.54 11.52 3.67
C VAL A 199 11.81 10.55 2.76
N CYS A 200 11.01 11.08 1.85
CA CYS A 200 10.25 10.32 0.88
C CYS A 200 10.93 10.33 -0.49
N TYR A 201 11.03 9.16 -1.10
CA TYR A 201 11.49 8.96 -2.46
C TYR A 201 10.34 8.37 -3.26
N VAL A 202 9.81 9.14 -4.21
CA VAL A 202 8.76 8.71 -5.14
C VAL A 202 9.44 8.20 -6.40
N TYR A 203 9.21 6.92 -6.72
CA TYR A 203 9.72 6.27 -7.91
C TYR A 203 8.59 6.15 -8.93
N GLU A 204 8.84 6.58 -10.16
CA GLU A 204 7.87 6.49 -11.26
C GLU A 204 8.57 5.96 -12.51
N LEU A 205 7.96 5.01 -13.21
CA LEU A 205 8.50 4.44 -14.44
C LEU A 205 7.89 5.14 -15.66
N ARG A 206 8.69 5.93 -16.37
CA ARG A 206 8.29 6.64 -17.59
C ARG A 206 9.14 6.18 -18.78
N ASN A 207 8.50 5.73 -19.85
CA ASN A 207 9.19 5.33 -21.09
C ASN A 207 10.33 4.31 -20.88
N GLY A 208 10.23 3.46 -19.86
CA GLY A 208 11.24 2.45 -19.52
C GLY A 208 12.35 2.92 -18.55
N GLU A 209 12.41 4.21 -18.24
CA GLU A 209 13.34 4.82 -17.30
C GLU A 209 12.65 5.12 -15.95
N VAL A 210 13.40 4.96 -14.86
CA VAL A 210 12.90 5.21 -13.50
C VAL A 210 13.27 6.63 -13.11
N ASP A 211 12.26 7.48 -12.95
CA ASP A 211 12.38 8.82 -12.39
C ASP A 211 12.23 8.77 -10.86
N VAL A 212 12.98 9.62 -10.16
CA VAL A 212 13.02 9.65 -8.69
C VAL A 212 12.85 11.07 -8.17
N SER A 213 11.71 11.34 -7.55
CA SER A 213 11.44 12.59 -6.84
C SER A 213 11.73 12.42 -5.35
N LYS A 214 12.47 13.38 -4.76
CA LYS A 214 12.77 13.41 -3.33
C LYS A 214 12.03 14.56 -2.64
N THR A 215 11.38 14.26 -1.52
CA THR A 215 10.77 15.27 -0.64
C THR A 215 11.07 14.89 0.80
N GLU A 216 11.22 15.86 1.69
CA GLU A 216 11.41 15.60 3.12
C GLU A 216 10.50 16.48 3.95
N PHE A 217 10.06 15.97 5.09
CA PHE A 217 9.32 16.71 6.08
C PHE A 217 9.74 16.30 7.49
N THR A 218 9.67 17.25 8.41
CA THR A 218 10.06 17.07 9.82
C THR A 218 8.88 17.48 10.69
N LYS A 219 8.59 16.68 11.70
CA LYS A 219 7.62 17.00 12.73
C LYS A 219 8.29 17.90 13.77
N GLU A 220 7.71 19.08 13.98
CA GLU A 220 8.08 20.01 15.05
C GLU A 220 7.74 19.44 16.44
#